data_AF-A0A1V5R6Y5-F1
#
_entry.id   AF-A0A1V5R6Y5-F1
#
_cell.length_a   1.000
_cell.length_b   1.000
_cell.length_c   1.000
_cell.angle_alpha   90.00
_cell.angle_beta   90.00
_cell.angle_gamma   90.00
#
_symmetry.space_group_name_H-M   'P 1'
#
loop_
_entity.id
_entity.type
_entity.pdbx_description
1 polymer ?
#
loop_
_entity_poly.entity_id
_entity_poly.type
_entity_poly.pdbx_seq_one_letter_code
_entity_poly.pdbx_strand_id
1 'polypeptide(L)' 'MKRIYAYTDVYGKPSTLHIFENKEALVSYAMNSGRGEATEGNPTIDQLLKALGMTRVYARELKKHKNLSSLYHY' A
#
# COMPACT_ATOMS: atom_id res chain seq x y z
N MET A 1 -12.59 7.35 -10.19
CA MET A 1 -11.23 7.35 -9.61
C MET A 1 -10.81 5.92 -9.29
N LYS A 2 -9.54 5.55 -9.52
CA LYS A 2 -9.03 4.18 -9.25
C LYS A 2 -8.30 4.17 -7.90
N ARG A 3 -8.84 3.46 -6.91
CA ARG A 3 -8.20 3.24 -5.61
C ARG A 3 -6.92 2.41 -5.76
N ILE A 4 -5.94 2.65 -4.89
CA ILE A 4 -4.69 1.89 -4.83
C ILE A 4 -4.79 0.95 -3.64
N TYR A 5 -4.59 -0.34 -3.89
CA TYR A 5 -4.59 -1.37 -2.87
C TYR A 5 -3.19 -1.92 -2.74
N ALA A 6 -2.71 -2.09 -1.52
CA ALA A 6 -1.41 -2.67 -1.26
C ALA A 6 -1.44 -3.44 0.06
N TYR A 7 -0.57 -4.42 0.23
CA TYR A 7 -0.37 -5.07 1.54
C TYR A 7 1.08 -5.02 1.98
N THR A 8 1.29 -5.11 3.28
CA THR A 8 2.60 -5.38 3.87
C THR A 8 2.79 -6.88 4.06
N ASP A 9 4.00 -7.36 3.84
CA ASP A 9 4.39 -8.75 4.12
C ASP A 9 5.09 -8.85 5.47
N VAL A 10 4.69 -9.85 6.27
CA VAL A 10 5.37 -10.23 7.50
C VAL A 10 5.71 -11.72 7.39
N TYR A 11 7.01 -12.05 7.38
CA TYR A 11 7.51 -13.42 7.15
C TYR A 11 6.98 -14.08 5.87
N GLY A 12 6.87 -13.33 4.78
CA GLY A 12 6.40 -13.84 3.48
C GLY A 12 4.90 -14.13 3.41
N LYS A 13 4.13 -13.64 4.39
CA LYS A 13 2.67 -13.71 4.40
C LYS A 13 2.10 -12.28 4.36
N PRO A 14 1.08 -12.03 3.52
CA PRO A 14 0.34 -10.79 3.56
C PRO A 14 -0.23 -10.57 4.97
N SER A 15 0.07 -9.43 5.58
CA SER A 15 -0.30 -9.11 6.96
C SER A 15 -1.37 -8.03 7.03
N THR A 16 -1.15 -6.87 6.42
CA THR A 16 -2.07 -5.72 6.52
C THR A 16 -2.43 -5.20 5.14
N LEU A 17 -3.73 -5.01 4.87
CA LEU A 17 -4.20 -4.38 3.64
C LEU A 17 -4.34 -2.86 3.84
N HIS A 18 -3.62 -2.09 3.03
CA HIS A 18 -3.72 -0.64 2.92
C HIS A 18 -4.52 -0.25 1.69
N ILE A 19 -5.42 0.72 1.88
CA ILE A 19 -6.27 1.26 0.81
C ILE A 19 -6.02 2.76 0.73
N PHE A 20 -5.48 3.22 -0.38
CA PHE A 20 -5.27 4.63 -0.66
C PHE A 20 -6.25 5.11 -1.73
N GLU A 21 -6.86 6.27 -1.50
CA GLU A 21 -7.87 6.82 -2.42
C GLU A 21 -7.26 7.23 -3.76
N ASN A 22 -6.05 7.78 -3.72
CA ASN A 22 -5.32 8.28 -4.87
C ASN A 22 -3.78 8.26 -4.60
N LYS A 23 -3.00 8.76 -5.57
CA LYS A 23 -1.53 8.87 -5.44
C LYS A 23 -1.10 9.85 -4.34
N GLU A 24 -1.84 10.94 -4.14
CA GLU A 24 -1.51 11.98 -3.15
C GLU A 24 -1.60 11.44 -1.72
N ALA A 25 -2.62 10.63 -1.42
CA ALA A 25 -2.76 9.95 -0.14
C ALA A 25 -1.58 9.01 0.13
N LEU A 26 -1.09 8.30 -0.90
CA LEU A 26 0.08 7.44 -0.80
C LEU A 26 1.36 8.26 -0.56
N VAL A 27 1.51 9.41 -1.23
CA VAL A 27 2.63 10.35 -1.00
C VAL A 27 2.61 10.89 0.42
N SER A 28 1.44 11.36 0.91
CA SER A 28 1.29 11.85 2.27
C SER A 28 1.65 10.78 3.31
N TYR A 29 1.22 9.54 3.09
CA TYR A 29 1.62 8.41 3.93
C TYR A 29 3.13 8.16 3.91
N ALA A 30 3.77 8.24 2.74
CA ALA A 30 5.22 8.08 2.61
C ALA A 30 5.99 9.19 3.33
N MET A 31 5.53 10.45 3.26
CA MET A 31 6.12 11.56 4.01
C MET A 31 6.00 11.33 5.52
N ASN A 32 4.81 10.97 6.00
CA ASN A 32 4.55 10.75 7.43
C ASN A 32 5.28 9.53 8.01
N SER A 33 5.60 8.54 7.19
CA SER A 33 6.35 7.34 7.61
C SER A 33 7.88 7.53 7.57
N GLY A 34 8.36 8.76 7.34
CA GLY A 34 9.79 9.08 7.30
C GLY A 34 10.48 8.69 5.98
N ARG A 35 9.71 8.38 4.93
CA ARG A 35 10.20 8.02 3.59
C ARG A 35 10.07 9.19 2.62
N GLY A 36 10.25 10.42 3.10
CA GLY A 36 10.09 11.65 2.32
C GLY A 36 10.94 11.68 1.05
N GLU A 37 12.17 11.16 1.11
CA GLU A 37 13.07 11.04 -0.04
C GLU A 37 12.47 10.21 -1.19
N ALA A 38 11.65 9.20 -0.86
CA ALA A 38 10.97 8.37 -1.86
C ALA A 38 9.83 9.10 -2.58
N THR A 39 9.47 10.31 -2.13
CA THR A 39 8.44 11.17 -2.74
C THR A 39 9.00 12.20 -3.72
N GLU A 40 10.33 12.34 -3.78
CA GLU A 40 11.01 13.27 -4.68
C GLU A 40 11.01 12.79 -6.14
N GLY A 41 11.07 13.73 -7.09
CA GLY A 41 11.20 13.40 -8.52
C GLY A 41 9.96 12.79 -9.17
N ASN A 42 8.76 13.02 -8.61
CA ASN A 42 7.48 12.51 -9.14
C ASN A 42 7.45 10.98 -9.32
N PRO A 43 7.63 10.21 -8.23
CA PRO A 43 7.74 8.76 -8.28
C PRO A 43 6.44 8.12 -8.76
N THR A 44 6.55 6.96 -9.38
CA THR A 44 5.39 6.12 -9.71
C THR A 44 4.77 5.49 -8.45
N ILE A 45 3.52 5.03 -8.55
CA ILE A 45 2.85 4.31 -7.46
C ILE A 45 3.67 3.09 -7.02
N ASP A 46 4.23 2.35 -7.98
CA ASP A 46 4.99 1.13 -7.68
C ASP A 46 6.32 1.45 -6.99
N GLN A 47 6.98 2.57 -7.33
CA GLN A 47 8.17 3.05 -6.61
C GLN A 47 7.83 3.46 -5.17
N LEU A 48 6.73 4.19 -4.95
CA LEU A 48 6.27 4.57 -3.62
C LEU A 48 5.95 3.33 -2.77
N LEU A 49 5.19 2.37 -3.32
CA LEU A 49 4.84 1.14 -2.60
C LEU A 49 6.08 0.31 -2.27
N LYS A 50 7.01 0.15 -3.21
CA LYS A 50 8.29 -0.53 -2.97
C LYS A 50 9.09 0.15 -1.87
N ALA A 51 9.16 1.49 -1.90
CA ALA A 51 9.80 2.26 -0.86
C ALA A 51 9.10 2.08 0.50
N LEU A 52 7.79 1.86 0.54
CA LEU A 52 7.07 1.59 1.80
C LEU A 52 7.14 0.13 2.27
N GLY A 53 7.81 -0.76 1.52
CA GLY A 53 7.78 -2.19 1.79
C GLY A 53 6.40 -2.81 1.58
N MET A 54 5.62 -2.22 0.68
CA MET A 54 4.27 -2.66 0.35
C MET A 54 4.22 -3.29 -1.04
N THR A 55 3.43 -4.35 -1.16
CA THR A 55 3.18 -5.05 -2.42
C THR A 55 1.81 -4.63 -2.95
N ARG A 56 1.76 -4.20 -4.21
CA ARG A 56 0.52 -3.76 -4.85
C ARG A 56 -0.45 -4.92 -5.07
N VAL A 57 -1.72 -4.67 -4.82
CA VAL A 57 -2.83 -5.60 -5.10
C VAL A 57 -3.65 -5.06 -6.24
N TYR A 58 -3.80 -5.84 -7.32
CA TYR A 58 -4.72 -5.47 -8.38
C TYR A 58 -6.16 -5.85 -8.00
N ALA A 59 -7.14 -5.09 -8.50
CA ALA A 59 -8.56 -5.31 -8.18
C ALA A 59 -9.06 -6.74 -8.49
N ARG A 60 -8.41 -7.42 -9.46
CA ARG A 60 -8.68 -8.83 -9.78
C ARG A 60 -8.20 -9.80 -8.68
N GLU A 61 -7.19 -9.42 -7.90
CA GLU A 61 -6.58 -10.21 -6.83
C GLU A 61 -7.16 -9.86 -5.46
N LEU A 62 -7.79 -8.70 -5.31
CA LEU A 62 -8.51 -8.30 -4.10
C LEU A 62 -9.48 -9.37 -3.58
N LYS A 63 -10.16 -10.11 -4.47
CA LYS A 63 -11.04 -11.23 -4.07
C LYS A 63 -10.30 -12.33 -3.29
N LYS A 64 -9.01 -12.55 -3.57
CA LYS A 64 -8.17 -13.52 -2.85
C LYS A 64 -7.70 -12.98 -1.49
N HIS A 65 -7.61 -11.66 -1.36
CA HIS A 65 -7.12 -10.96 -0.16
C HIS A 65 -8.24 -10.42 0.74
N LYS A 66 -9.52 -10.59 0.39
CA LYS A 66 -10.67 -10.12 1.18
C LYS A 66 -10.70 -10.65 2.62
N ASN A 67 -10.03 -11.76 2.91
CA ASN A 67 -9.94 -12.32 4.27
C ASN A 67 -8.90 -11.60 5.16
N LEU A 68 -8.03 -10.74 4.61
CA LEU A 68 -7.01 -10.04 5.40
C LEU A 68 -7.58 -8.83 6.15
N SER A 69 -8.68 -8.24 5.69
CA SER A 69 -9.30 -7.11 6.39
C SER A 69 -10.15 -7.52 7.60
N SER A 70 -10.45 -8.81 7.79
CA SER A 70 -11.23 -9.28 8.95
C SER A 70 -10.37 -9.70 10.15
N LEU A 71 -9.04 -9.54 10.08
CA LEU A 71 -8.10 -9.99 11.12
C LEU A 71 -7.67 -8.90 12.11
N TYR A 72 -8.15 -7.66 11.97
CA TYR A 72 -7.88 -6.57 12.91
C TYR A 72 -9.17 -5.88 13.34
N HIS A 73 -9.96 -6.60 14.14
CA HIS A 73 -10.83 -6.02 15.16
C HIS A 73 -10.23 -6.42 16.51
N TYR A 74 -9.37 -5.58 17.07
CA TYR A 74 -9.03 -5.54 18.49
C TYR A 74 -8.71 -4.11 18.88
#